data_AF-A0A7R9ATQ6-F1
#
_entry.id   AF-A0A7R9ATQ6-F1
#
_cell.length_a   1.000
_cell.length_b   1.000
_cell.length_c   1.000
_cell.angle_alpha   90.00
_cell.angle_beta   90.00
_cell.angle_gamma   90.00
#
_symmetry.space_group_name_H-M   'P 1'
#
loop_
_entity.id
_entity.type
_entity.pdbx_description
1 polymer ?
#
loop_
_entity_poly.entity_id
_entity_poly.type
_entity_poly.pdbx_seq_one_letter_code
_entity_poly.pdbx_strand_id
1 'polypeptide(L)'
;MVGVSSKKLFLSWHMCVVAPLSTHHTSSLLVNFAQRVLTEDDVNVTISSAAAWVCSDAIETCFSFAIFVQQSAALLCDLLPLLVSSSVSLPPKQLFRLLNKAIEFSLNYLLSPSKLIQDLPELESKIEDPWVHLFLVVQGSGKKLGWDLSTMFAVPWNKEMYWQKILHTKKNLLLVPEEQRNYKELLYCCTVFFLRCFHEYTSSVEAGNGSEVPLVMVEAFTTKPPQTLTESKSKRRKVEIEDSTVPLLTVASLSSSAIVANFQMAVACWDLLHSVANLEKEFSKLCQHMRLDLCLKYFLLDITLYKEVFDEALFILQSLKTSPTEELRKNLQLSSIYYRKGEKASSIDHILQVVANLPSQTSPTINPQSNALVQATKKERHLHYLPLTRSHVLQYCVKFILTGLKKHIFSKQPCPDLDQAVGHAMTLIQYDWPAEESLAVKLLERIRRNRSFSYKLFRSYIVNVDLLEEFMYFSTDQGGCLALDIVSSSHHTSQRRISTRGADKGVKDDFKQAMKRQVARSNEPIENLIIKFLVTEKHSILQSLVQVTTTPIL
;
A
#
# COMPACT_ATOMS: atom_id res chain seq x y z
N MET A 1 16.88 61.98 25.94
CA MET A 1 15.76 61.07 26.26
C MET A 1 15.78 59.74 25.49
N VAL A 2 16.92 59.25 24.97
CA VAL A 2 17.00 58.00 24.16
C VAL A 2 17.58 56.79 24.94
N GLY A 3 18.07 56.99 26.17
CA GLY A 3 18.80 55.94 26.93
C GLY A 3 17.97 55.06 27.87
N VAL A 4 16.66 55.29 28.02
CA VAL A 4 15.84 54.62 29.05
C VAL A 4 15.05 53.42 28.51
N SER A 5 14.71 53.40 27.22
CA SER A 5 13.91 52.32 26.63
C SER A 5 14.70 51.00 26.48
N SER A 6 15.94 51.07 25.98
CA SER A 6 16.80 49.88 25.83
C SER A 6 17.17 49.22 27.16
N LYS A 7 17.30 50.00 28.25
CA LYS A 7 17.57 49.45 29.60
C LYS A 7 16.35 48.75 30.20
N LYS A 8 15.13 49.24 29.95
CA LYS A 8 13.89 48.55 30.37
C LYS A 8 13.68 47.23 29.62
N LEU A 9 13.98 47.21 28.32
CA LEU A 9 13.99 45.98 27.50
C LEU A 9 15.03 44.96 28.00
N PHE A 10 16.24 45.42 28.33
CA PHE A 10 17.31 44.55 28.84
C PHE A 10 17.04 43.99 30.25
N LEU A 11 16.45 44.81 31.15
CA LEU A 11 16.03 44.37 32.49
C LEU A 11 14.86 43.39 32.45
N SER A 12 13.90 43.58 31.55
CA SER A 12 12.80 42.64 31.32
C SER A 12 13.28 41.28 30.80
N TRP A 13 14.30 41.29 29.93
CA TRP A 13 14.92 40.07 29.40
C TRP A 13 15.69 39.31 30.48
N HIS A 14 16.48 40.03 31.31
CA HIS A 14 17.26 39.41 32.37
C HIS A 14 16.38 38.81 33.49
N MET A 15 15.19 39.38 33.74
CA MET A 15 14.22 38.83 34.71
C MET A 15 13.50 37.58 34.19
N CYS A 16 13.24 37.45 32.88
CA CYS A 16 12.63 36.25 32.30
C CYS A 16 13.58 35.05 32.20
N VAL A 17 14.89 35.29 32.04
CA VAL A 17 15.90 34.22 31.85
C VAL A 17 16.41 33.65 33.19
N VAL A 18 16.28 34.38 34.31
CA VAL A 18 16.89 34.01 35.61
C VAL A 18 15.89 33.50 36.65
N ALA A 19 14.58 33.66 36.44
CA ALA A 19 13.57 33.18 37.40
C ALA A 19 13.14 31.72 37.12
N PRO A 20 13.06 30.83 38.13
CA PRO A 20 12.50 29.49 37.98
C PRO A 20 10.96 29.60 37.98
N LEU A 21 10.39 30.08 36.88
CA LEU A 21 8.95 30.04 36.61
C LEU A 21 8.65 28.85 35.70
N SER A 22 7.45 28.27 35.86
CA SER A 22 7.01 27.11 35.08
C SER A 22 7.18 27.34 33.57
N THR A 23 7.61 26.29 32.87
CA THR A 23 7.96 26.28 31.44
C THR A 23 6.87 26.84 30.51
N HIS A 24 5.61 26.82 30.94
CA HIS A 24 4.47 27.36 30.19
C HIS A 24 4.33 28.89 30.22
N HIS A 25 4.68 29.55 31.32
CA HIS A 25 4.51 31.00 31.41
C HIS A 25 5.60 31.75 30.63
N THR A 26 6.79 31.16 30.52
CA THR A 26 7.92 31.74 29.79
C THR A 26 7.75 31.66 28.27
N SER A 27 7.12 30.61 27.72
CA SER A 27 6.90 30.49 26.27
C SER A 27 5.89 31.51 25.73
N SER A 28 4.75 31.69 26.41
CA SER A 28 3.73 32.69 26.04
C SER A 28 4.27 34.12 26.13
N LEU A 29 5.09 34.41 27.15
CA LEU A 29 5.72 35.72 27.30
C LEU A 29 6.78 35.98 26.21
N LEU A 30 7.54 34.97 25.80
CA LEU A 30 8.52 35.06 24.72
C LEU A 30 7.86 35.26 23.34
N VAL A 31 6.77 34.54 23.05
CA VAL A 31 5.99 34.73 21.81
C VAL A 31 5.35 36.11 21.77
N ASN A 32 4.72 36.55 22.86
CA ASN A 32 4.17 37.91 22.97
C ASN A 32 5.25 38.99 22.87
N PHE A 33 6.45 38.73 23.40
CA PHE A 33 7.59 39.64 23.27
C PHE A 33 8.09 39.73 21.82
N ALA A 34 8.27 38.58 21.16
CA ALA A 34 8.67 38.52 19.76
C ALA A 34 7.62 39.18 18.84
N GLN A 35 6.33 38.92 19.09
CA GLN A 35 5.23 39.59 18.39
C GLN A 35 5.31 41.11 18.58
N ARG A 36 5.42 41.62 19.81
CA ARG A 36 5.53 43.06 20.08
C ARG A 36 6.73 43.72 19.40
N VAL A 37 7.90 43.06 19.41
CA VAL A 37 9.11 43.56 18.75
C VAL A 37 8.96 43.57 17.22
N LEU A 38 8.18 42.64 16.65
CA LEU A 38 7.97 42.52 15.21
C LEU A 38 6.77 43.32 14.67
N THR A 39 5.82 43.72 15.53
CA THR A 39 4.59 44.46 15.14
C THR A 39 4.65 45.96 15.41
N GLU A 40 5.63 46.47 16.16
CA GLU A 40 5.81 47.93 16.33
C GLU A 40 6.47 48.51 15.06
N ASP A 41 5.63 48.85 14.07
CA ASP A 41 6.01 49.48 12.79
C ASP A 41 6.46 50.96 12.91
N ASP A 42 6.55 51.54 14.12
CA ASP A 42 6.58 53.00 14.30
C ASP A 42 7.87 53.59 14.88
N VAL A 43 8.97 52.85 14.87
CA VAL A 43 10.28 53.47 15.14
C VAL A 43 11.22 53.18 13.99
N ASN A 44 11.54 54.26 13.27
CA ASN A 44 12.64 54.39 12.31
C ASN A 44 13.98 54.15 13.06
N VAL A 45 14.20 52.91 13.50
CA VAL A 45 15.47 52.48 14.08
C VAL A 45 16.37 52.16 12.90
N THR A 46 17.26 53.09 12.56
CA THR A 46 18.52 52.71 11.91
C THR A 46 19.24 51.74 12.84
N ILE A 47 18.99 50.44 12.62
CA ILE A 47 19.64 49.35 13.34
C ILE A 47 21.11 49.41 12.94
N SER A 48 21.96 49.97 13.81
CA SER A 48 23.41 49.82 13.64
C SER A 48 23.75 48.34 13.66
N SER A 49 24.80 47.93 12.94
CA SER A 49 25.19 46.53 12.75
C SER A 49 25.28 45.70 14.05
N ALA A 50 25.52 46.35 15.20
CA ALA A 50 25.53 45.73 16.52
C ALA A 50 24.14 45.36 17.05
N ALA A 51 23.10 46.16 16.78
CA ALA A 51 21.72 45.87 17.20
C ALA A 51 21.06 44.78 16.34
N ALA A 52 21.45 44.65 15.06
CA ALA A 52 21.07 43.53 14.20
C ALA A 52 21.69 42.22 14.69
N TRP A 53 22.94 42.27 15.15
CA TRP A 53 23.62 41.14 15.78
C TRP A 53 22.95 40.73 17.10
N VAL A 54 22.63 41.69 17.98
CA VAL A 54 21.93 41.41 19.24
C VAL A 54 20.51 40.90 19.01
N CYS A 55 19.79 41.38 18.00
CA CYS A 55 18.50 40.79 17.60
C CYS A 55 18.69 39.39 17.01
N SER A 56 19.72 39.14 16.19
CA SER A 56 20.02 37.81 15.65
C SER A 56 20.36 36.82 16.76
N ASP A 57 21.21 37.20 17.72
CA ASP A 57 21.58 36.36 18.87
C ASP A 57 20.42 36.20 19.85
N ALA A 58 19.61 37.24 20.09
CA ALA A 58 18.42 37.14 20.94
C ALA A 58 17.33 36.27 20.28
N ILE A 59 17.14 36.38 18.96
CA ILE A 59 16.31 35.47 18.17
C ILE A 59 16.90 34.07 18.24
N GLU A 60 18.20 33.88 18.02
CA GLU A 60 18.87 32.56 18.06
C GLU A 60 18.81 31.93 19.47
N THR A 61 18.85 32.74 20.53
CA THR A 61 18.74 32.28 21.93
C THR A 61 17.29 32.01 22.30
N CYS A 62 16.32 32.87 21.92
CA CYS A 62 14.89 32.64 22.13
C CYS A 62 14.38 31.47 21.28
N PHE A 63 14.92 31.29 20.06
CA PHE A 63 14.67 30.13 19.23
C PHE A 63 15.31 28.90 19.82
N SER A 64 16.58 28.94 20.22
CA SER A 64 17.21 27.78 20.85
C SER A 64 16.48 27.38 22.12
N PHE A 65 15.96 28.35 22.88
CA PHE A 65 15.15 28.11 24.08
C PHE A 65 13.74 27.61 23.75
N ALA A 66 13.05 28.17 22.75
CA ALA A 66 11.74 27.67 22.27
C ALA A 66 11.85 26.29 21.59
N ILE A 67 12.98 26.01 20.92
CA ILE A 67 13.36 24.70 20.36
C ILE A 67 13.67 23.71 21.48
N PHE A 68 14.21 24.17 22.62
CA PHE A 68 14.52 23.33 23.78
C PHE A 68 13.29 23.07 24.68
N VAL A 69 12.30 23.97 24.70
CA VAL A 69 11.12 23.94 25.59
C VAL A 69 9.90 23.22 24.97
N GLN A 70 10.10 22.29 24.02
CA GLN A 70 9.07 21.33 23.59
C GLN A 70 8.00 21.90 22.62
N GLN A 71 7.94 21.27 21.43
CA GLN A 71 6.75 21.06 20.58
C GLN A 71 5.55 21.99 20.80
N SER A 72 5.55 23.21 20.25
CA SER A 72 4.36 24.08 20.33
C SER A 72 3.87 24.50 18.95
N ALA A 73 2.57 24.32 18.72
CA ALA A 73 1.85 24.83 17.55
C ALA A 73 2.12 26.33 17.32
N ALA A 74 2.36 27.09 18.39
CA ALA A 74 2.72 28.50 18.35
C ALA A 74 3.99 28.81 17.53
N LEU A 75 4.98 27.91 17.49
CA LEU A 75 6.18 28.13 16.66
C LEU A 75 5.83 28.11 15.16
N LEU A 76 5.03 27.14 14.72
CA LEU A 76 4.62 26.97 13.31
C LEU A 76 3.50 27.93 12.91
N CYS A 77 2.55 28.20 13.79
CA CYS A 77 1.34 28.97 13.48
C CYS A 77 1.54 30.46 13.70
N ASP A 78 2.31 30.86 14.73
CA ASP A 78 2.42 32.27 15.11
C ASP A 78 3.80 32.83 14.73
N LEU A 79 4.89 32.21 15.20
CA LEU A 79 6.21 32.81 15.12
C LEU A 79 6.83 32.70 13.71
N LEU A 80 6.71 31.54 13.08
CA LEU A 80 7.30 31.24 11.78
C LEU A 80 6.71 32.10 10.64
N PRO A 81 5.37 32.22 10.50
CA PRO A 81 4.77 33.07 9.47
C PRO A 81 5.16 34.54 9.64
N LEU A 82 5.21 35.05 10.88
CA LEU A 82 5.61 36.43 11.18
C LEU A 82 7.07 36.73 10.82
N LEU A 83 8.00 35.81 11.07
CA LEU A 83 9.41 35.98 10.71
C LEU A 83 9.65 35.89 9.21
N VAL A 84 8.77 35.17 8.52
CA VAL A 84 8.81 34.99 7.09
C VAL A 84 8.14 36.17 6.35
N SER A 85 7.10 36.77 6.92
CA SER A 85 6.38 37.94 6.36
C SER A 85 7.02 39.29 6.72
N SER A 86 7.76 39.38 7.82
CA SER A 86 8.42 40.62 8.26
C SER A 86 9.58 41.02 7.34
N SER A 87 9.84 42.34 7.29
CA SER A 87 10.96 42.98 6.58
C SER A 87 12.34 42.59 7.13
N VAL A 88 12.39 41.78 8.19
CA VAL A 88 13.60 41.31 8.86
C VAL A 88 14.41 40.42 7.90
N SER A 89 15.64 40.86 7.59
CA SER A 89 16.59 40.12 6.78
C SER A 89 17.29 39.04 7.62
N LEU A 90 17.00 37.77 7.32
CA LEU A 90 17.63 36.63 7.99
C LEU A 90 18.74 36.04 7.10
N PRO A 91 19.91 35.69 7.65
CA PRO A 91 20.96 34.98 6.92
C PRO A 91 20.46 33.66 6.30
N PRO A 92 20.92 33.30 5.08
CA PRO A 92 20.47 32.08 4.39
C PRO A 92 20.60 30.80 5.23
N LYS A 93 21.67 30.66 6.03
CA LYS A 93 21.88 29.50 6.90
C LYS A 93 20.77 29.35 7.95
N GLN A 94 20.28 30.46 8.50
CA GLN A 94 19.19 30.44 9.48
C GLN A 94 17.86 30.08 8.79
N LEU A 95 17.60 30.60 7.59
CA LEU A 95 16.42 30.22 6.80
C LEU A 95 16.38 28.71 6.52
N PHE A 96 17.49 28.08 6.14
CA PHE A 96 17.54 26.62 5.95
C PHE A 96 17.28 25.82 7.22
N ARG A 97 17.82 26.27 8.37
CA ARG A 97 17.53 25.63 9.66
C ARG A 97 16.05 25.72 10.01
N LEU A 98 15.47 26.90 9.76
CA LEU A 98 14.06 27.19 9.99
C LEU A 98 13.15 26.29 9.15
N LEU A 99 13.44 26.19 7.85
CA LEU A 99 12.78 25.29 6.91
C LEU A 99 12.83 23.83 7.39
N ASN A 100 14.02 23.32 7.75
CA ASN A 100 14.17 21.95 8.23
C ASN A 100 13.29 21.68 9.46
N LYS A 101 13.26 22.62 10.42
CA LYS A 101 12.46 22.48 11.63
C LYS A 101 10.95 22.58 11.38
N ALA A 102 10.52 23.46 10.48
CA ALA A 102 9.12 23.55 10.09
C ALA A 102 8.63 22.24 9.43
N ILE A 103 9.44 21.65 8.54
CA ILE A 103 9.13 20.39 7.88
C ILE A 103 9.10 19.24 8.91
N GLU A 104 10.13 19.12 9.76
CA GLU A 104 10.22 18.10 10.81
C GLU A 104 9.02 18.14 11.76
N PHE A 105 8.65 19.34 12.25
CA PHE A 105 7.50 19.50 13.14
C PHE A 105 6.19 19.11 12.45
N SER A 106 5.95 19.61 11.23
CA SER A 106 4.72 19.33 10.48
C SER A 106 4.54 17.83 10.23
N LEU A 107 5.64 17.14 9.89
CA LEU A 107 5.62 15.69 9.66
C LEU A 107 5.31 14.90 10.93
N ASN A 108 5.97 15.22 12.04
CA ASN A 108 5.70 14.56 13.31
C ASN A 108 4.24 14.78 13.75
N TYR A 109 3.71 15.98 13.51
CA TYR A 109 2.32 16.32 13.78
C TYR A 109 1.34 15.47 12.97
N LEU A 110 1.60 15.33 11.68
CA LEU A 110 0.73 14.63 10.74
C LEU A 110 0.81 13.10 10.82
N LEU A 111 2.03 12.55 10.96
CA LEU A 111 2.28 11.10 10.93
C LEU A 111 2.23 10.45 12.31
N SER A 112 2.21 11.22 13.40
CA SER A 112 2.19 10.70 14.77
C SER A 112 1.47 11.65 15.75
N PRO A 113 0.18 11.97 15.51
CA PRO A 113 -0.57 12.92 16.34
C PRO A 113 -0.61 12.48 17.81
N SER A 114 -0.73 11.17 18.08
CA SER A 114 -0.86 10.64 19.44
C SER A 114 0.38 10.78 20.34
N LYS A 115 1.59 10.98 19.79
CA LYS A 115 2.83 11.16 20.57
C LYS A 115 3.10 12.60 20.98
N LEU A 116 2.49 13.57 20.30
CA LEU A 116 2.69 15.00 20.55
C LEU A 116 1.64 15.58 21.51
N ILE A 117 0.55 14.84 21.75
CA ILE A 117 -0.65 15.33 22.47
C ILE A 117 -0.64 14.95 23.96
N GLN A 118 0.29 14.10 24.44
CA GLN A 118 0.26 13.64 25.84
C GLN A 118 0.53 14.74 26.89
N ASP A 119 1.13 15.87 26.50
CA ASP A 119 1.57 16.92 27.44
C ASP A 119 0.96 18.33 27.19
N LEU A 120 -0.04 18.48 26.30
CA LEU A 120 -0.61 19.79 25.93
C LEU A 120 -2.13 19.89 26.21
N PRO A 121 -2.64 21.03 26.71
CA PRO A 121 -4.08 21.26 26.88
C PRO A 121 -4.88 21.13 25.56
N GLU A 122 -6.09 20.58 25.64
CA GLU A 122 -6.95 20.23 24.49
C GLU A 122 -7.32 21.40 23.56
N LEU A 123 -7.23 22.66 24.02
CA LEU A 123 -7.59 23.85 23.24
C LEU A 123 -6.46 24.42 22.36
N GLU A 124 -5.18 24.13 22.66
CA GLU A 124 -4.01 24.65 21.92
C GLU A 124 -3.33 23.57 21.03
N SER A 125 -3.89 22.37 21.00
CA SER A 125 -3.27 21.16 20.43
C SER A 125 -3.70 20.81 19.00
N LYS A 126 -4.65 21.56 18.42
CA LYS A 126 -5.20 21.28 17.07
C LYS A 126 -4.86 22.38 16.07
N ILE A 127 -3.92 22.09 15.18
CA ILE A 127 -3.66 22.90 13.98
C ILE A 127 -4.67 22.43 12.92
N GLU A 128 -5.60 23.31 12.50
CA GLU A 128 -6.66 22.96 11.54
C GLU A 128 -6.11 22.42 10.22
N ASP A 129 -5.11 23.11 9.64
CA ASP A 129 -4.38 22.62 8.46
C ASP A 129 -2.87 22.91 8.58
N PRO A 130 -2.06 21.94 9.03
CA PRO A 130 -0.62 22.12 9.17
C PRO A 130 0.09 22.29 7.82
N TRP A 131 -0.52 21.86 6.71
CA TRP A 131 0.09 22.00 5.39
C TRP A 131 0.03 23.44 4.87
N VAL A 132 -1.06 24.16 5.14
CA VAL A 132 -1.17 25.59 4.81
C VAL A 132 -0.03 26.36 5.49
N HIS A 133 0.18 26.12 6.78
CA HIS A 133 1.26 26.76 7.53
C HIS A 133 2.65 26.40 6.98
N LEU A 134 2.90 25.12 6.70
CA LEU A 134 4.16 24.70 6.10
C LEU A 134 4.39 25.35 4.74
N PHE A 135 3.36 25.43 3.89
CA PHE A 135 3.44 26.06 2.57
C PHE A 135 3.76 27.55 2.66
N LEU A 136 3.18 28.28 3.62
CA LEU A 136 3.51 29.68 3.86
C LEU A 136 4.97 29.86 4.27
N VAL A 137 5.48 29.02 5.18
CA VAL A 137 6.88 29.07 5.62
C VAL A 137 7.84 28.80 4.46
N VAL A 138 7.55 27.77 3.65
CA VAL A 138 8.38 27.41 2.48
C VAL A 138 8.34 28.50 1.43
N GLN A 139 7.16 29.05 1.14
CA GLN A 139 6.99 30.13 0.18
C GLN A 139 7.83 31.36 0.57
N GLY A 140 7.65 31.89 1.78
CA GLY A 140 8.33 33.13 2.13
C GLY A 140 9.82 32.94 2.46
N SER A 141 10.22 31.77 2.98
CA SER A 141 11.66 31.44 3.07
C SER A 141 12.28 31.36 1.68
N GLY A 142 11.58 30.74 0.73
CA GLY A 142 11.99 30.68 -0.66
C GLY A 142 12.10 32.04 -1.31
N LYS A 143 11.13 32.95 -1.09
CA LYS A 143 11.24 34.36 -1.56
C LYS A 143 12.49 35.06 -1.03
N LYS A 144 12.80 34.92 0.27
CA LYS A 144 14.02 35.50 0.87
C LYS A 144 15.31 34.86 0.33
N LEU A 145 15.24 33.61 -0.13
CA LEU A 145 16.35 32.88 -0.76
C LEU A 145 16.43 33.05 -2.30
N GLY A 146 15.49 33.77 -2.91
CA GLY A 146 15.42 33.97 -4.36
C GLY A 146 14.95 32.74 -5.14
N TRP A 147 14.06 31.91 -4.57
CA TRP A 147 13.51 30.72 -5.21
C TRP A 147 12.20 31.02 -5.92
N ASP A 148 12.21 30.99 -7.25
CA ASP A 148 11.03 31.19 -8.09
C ASP A 148 9.99 30.06 -7.91
N LEU A 149 10.45 28.82 -7.78
CA LEU A 149 9.63 27.62 -7.58
C LEU A 149 8.81 27.71 -6.29
N SER A 150 9.33 28.38 -5.26
CA SER A 150 8.64 28.52 -3.97
C SER A 150 7.29 29.25 -4.08
N THR A 151 7.09 30.04 -5.14
CA THR A 151 5.83 30.71 -5.43
C THR A 151 4.67 29.75 -5.71
N MET A 152 4.95 28.48 -6.05
CA MET A 152 3.90 27.49 -6.26
C MET A 152 3.07 27.25 -5.00
N PHE A 153 3.67 27.39 -3.82
CA PHE A 153 3.01 27.22 -2.52
C PHE A 153 2.06 28.38 -2.15
N ALA A 154 2.02 29.45 -2.95
CA ALA A 154 1.08 30.56 -2.78
C ALA A 154 -0.33 30.25 -3.30
N VAL A 155 -0.45 29.24 -4.16
CA VAL A 155 -1.67 28.90 -4.89
C VAL A 155 -2.32 27.70 -4.20
N PRO A 156 -3.66 27.52 -4.27
CA PRO A 156 -4.30 26.34 -3.74
C PRO A 156 -3.68 25.03 -4.25
N TRP A 157 -3.67 24.02 -3.38
CA TRP A 157 -3.05 22.72 -3.63
C TRP A 157 -3.57 22.09 -4.93
N ASN A 158 -2.67 21.90 -5.89
CA ASN A 158 -2.95 21.24 -7.16
C ASN A 158 -1.72 20.42 -7.60
N LYS A 159 -1.84 19.10 -7.49
CA LYS A 159 -0.71 18.17 -7.72
C LYS A 159 -0.12 18.30 -9.11
N GLU A 160 -0.96 18.36 -10.14
CA GLU A 160 -0.50 18.44 -11.53
C GLU A 160 0.25 19.74 -11.77
N MET A 161 -0.30 20.87 -11.33
CA MET A 161 0.35 22.17 -11.47
C MET A 161 1.69 22.25 -10.74
N TYR A 162 1.75 21.74 -9.50
CA TYR A 162 2.98 21.71 -8.71
C TYR A 162 4.03 20.82 -9.39
N TRP A 163 3.63 19.65 -9.85
CA TRP A 163 4.52 18.71 -10.54
C TRP A 163 5.09 19.30 -11.83
N GLN A 164 4.25 19.96 -12.65
CA GLN A 164 4.70 20.64 -13.86
C GLN A 164 5.73 21.75 -13.56
N LYS A 165 5.53 22.54 -12.50
CA LYS A 165 6.50 23.55 -12.08
C LYS A 165 7.83 22.91 -11.62
N ILE A 166 7.78 21.83 -10.84
CA ILE A 166 8.97 21.08 -10.42
C ILE A 166 9.75 20.55 -11.62
N LEU A 167 9.06 19.94 -12.59
CA LEU A 167 9.69 19.43 -13.82
C LEU A 167 10.27 20.56 -14.67
N HIS A 168 9.59 21.71 -14.75
CA HIS A 168 10.10 22.89 -15.43
C HIS A 168 11.40 23.40 -14.79
N THR A 169 11.44 23.53 -13.46
CA THR A 169 12.66 23.92 -12.74
C THR A 169 13.78 22.91 -12.92
N LYS A 170 13.49 21.60 -12.86
CA LYS A 170 14.47 20.55 -13.17
C LYS A 170 15.06 20.73 -14.57
N LYS A 171 14.21 20.94 -15.57
CA LYS A 171 14.63 21.13 -16.96
C LYS A 171 15.53 22.35 -17.10
N ASN A 172 15.19 23.46 -16.44
CA ASN A 172 16.01 24.68 -16.48
C ASN A 172 17.36 24.47 -15.78
N LEU A 173 17.41 23.74 -14.65
CA LEU A 173 18.65 23.40 -13.98
C LEU A 173 19.58 22.55 -14.86
N LEU A 174 19.04 21.68 -15.71
CA LEU A 174 19.84 20.87 -16.63
C LEU A 174 20.51 21.70 -17.74
N LEU A 175 19.99 22.90 -18.06
CA LEU A 175 20.61 23.84 -19.01
C LEU A 175 21.83 24.56 -18.42
N VAL A 176 21.95 24.61 -17.09
CA VAL A 176 23.07 25.22 -16.38
C VAL A 176 24.24 24.24 -16.31
N PRO A 177 25.51 24.68 -16.47
CA PRO A 177 26.69 23.82 -16.29
C PRO A 177 26.71 23.16 -14.91
N GLU A 178 27.15 21.89 -14.83
CA GLU A 178 27.02 21.08 -13.60
C GLU A 178 27.62 21.73 -12.36
N GLU A 179 28.77 22.40 -12.51
CA GLU A 179 29.50 23.06 -11.42
C GLU A 179 28.73 24.23 -10.79
N GLN A 180 27.79 24.81 -11.52
CA GLN A 180 26.99 25.97 -11.08
C GLN A 180 25.56 25.58 -10.67
N ARG A 181 25.18 24.30 -10.81
CA ARG A 181 23.81 23.86 -10.49
C ARG A 181 23.58 23.92 -8.98
N ASN A 182 22.71 24.83 -8.57
CA ASN A 182 22.21 24.88 -7.21
C ASN A 182 20.89 24.10 -7.09
N TYR A 183 20.98 22.88 -6.56
CA TYR A 183 19.82 22.00 -6.41
C TYR A 183 18.95 22.31 -5.19
N LYS A 184 19.28 23.30 -4.35
CA LYS A 184 18.58 23.52 -3.08
C LYS A 184 17.11 23.86 -3.25
N GLU A 185 16.78 24.74 -4.19
CA GLU A 185 15.39 25.09 -4.49
C GLU A 185 14.58 23.85 -4.88
N LEU A 186 15.09 23.08 -5.83
CA LEU A 186 14.46 21.84 -6.28
C LEU A 186 14.33 20.83 -5.14
N LEU A 187 15.38 20.64 -4.34
CA LEU A 187 15.42 19.72 -3.21
C LEU A 187 14.32 20.02 -2.20
N TYR A 188 14.25 21.24 -1.69
CA TYR A 188 13.29 21.61 -0.65
C TYR A 188 11.85 21.63 -1.17
N CYS A 189 11.61 22.23 -2.33
CA CYS A 189 10.27 22.31 -2.91
C CYS A 189 9.75 20.91 -3.29
N CYS A 190 10.59 20.06 -3.88
CA CYS A 190 10.22 18.68 -4.20
C CYS A 190 10.07 17.82 -2.94
N THR A 191 10.88 18.03 -1.90
CA THR A 191 10.73 17.30 -0.62
C THR A 191 9.38 17.61 0.03
N VAL A 192 8.99 18.89 0.14
CA VAL A 192 7.70 19.26 0.73
C VAL A 192 6.53 18.72 -0.11
N PHE A 193 6.62 18.80 -1.44
CA PHE A 193 5.63 18.24 -2.35
C PHE A 193 5.52 16.71 -2.23
N PHE A 194 6.67 16.02 -2.19
CA PHE A 194 6.78 14.58 -1.94
C PHE A 194 6.09 14.20 -0.65
N LEU A 195 6.43 14.88 0.45
CA LEU A 195 5.89 14.58 1.77
C LEU A 195 4.37 14.74 1.85
N ARG A 196 3.79 15.72 1.13
CA ARG A 196 2.33 15.86 1.05
C ARG A 196 1.69 14.71 0.28
N CYS A 197 2.26 14.32 -0.86
CA CYS A 197 1.77 13.17 -1.63
C CYS A 197 1.93 11.85 -0.86
N PHE A 198 3.06 11.68 -0.19
CA PHE A 198 3.37 10.56 0.68
C PHE A 198 2.39 10.47 1.86
N HIS A 199 2.11 11.58 2.54
CA HIS A 199 1.13 11.61 3.62
C HIS A 199 -0.28 11.24 3.12
N GLU A 200 -0.75 11.86 2.02
CA GLU A 200 -2.06 11.51 1.45
C GLU A 200 -2.11 10.04 1.00
N TYR A 201 -1.00 9.48 0.54
CA TYR A 201 -0.86 8.06 0.24
C TYR A 201 -0.96 7.18 1.49
N THR A 202 -0.11 7.41 2.49
CA THR A 202 -0.05 6.58 3.71
C THR A 202 -1.35 6.65 4.48
N SER A 203 -1.93 7.84 4.65
CA SER A 203 -3.23 7.99 5.32
C SER A 203 -4.33 7.21 4.61
N SER A 204 -4.34 7.16 3.28
CA SER A 204 -5.35 6.42 2.52
C SER A 204 -5.15 4.90 2.64
N VAL A 205 -3.90 4.44 2.67
CA VAL A 205 -3.54 3.02 2.85
C VAL A 205 -3.82 2.53 4.27
N GLU A 206 -3.58 3.36 5.28
CA GLU A 206 -3.81 3.00 6.70
C GLU A 206 -5.29 3.11 7.10
N ALA A 207 -5.98 4.18 6.70
CA ALA A 207 -7.36 4.44 7.12
C ALA A 207 -8.42 3.74 6.25
N GLY A 208 -8.05 3.14 5.12
CA GLY A 208 -9.00 2.48 4.20
C GLY A 208 -10.12 3.40 3.73
N ASN A 209 -9.81 4.66 3.39
CA ASN A 209 -10.81 5.67 2.99
C ASN A 209 -11.97 5.87 3.98
N GLY A 210 -11.68 5.87 5.29
CA GLY A 210 -12.68 6.08 6.35
C GLY A 210 -13.40 4.81 6.81
N SER A 211 -13.00 3.64 6.29
CA SER A 211 -13.52 2.33 6.71
C SER A 211 -12.69 1.67 7.83
N GLU A 212 -11.62 2.32 8.32
CA GLU A 212 -10.65 1.79 9.32
C GLU A 212 -9.95 0.47 8.92
N VAL A 213 -10.04 0.06 7.65
CA VAL A 213 -9.40 -1.18 7.17
C VAL A 213 -8.10 -0.85 6.41
N PRO A 214 -6.93 -1.29 6.89
CA PRO A 214 -5.68 -1.06 6.20
C PRO A 214 -5.59 -1.84 4.88
N LEU A 215 -4.91 -1.26 3.89
CA LEU A 215 -4.63 -1.85 2.59
C LEU A 215 -3.19 -2.37 2.52
N VAL A 216 -2.94 -3.36 1.65
CA VAL A 216 -1.60 -3.86 1.31
C VAL A 216 -1.45 -4.00 -0.21
N MET A 217 -0.30 -3.62 -0.76
CA MET A 217 0.00 -3.88 -2.17
C MET A 217 0.43 -5.34 -2.38
N VAL A 218 -0.21 -6.02 -3.33
CA VAL A 218 0.10 -7.41 -3.72
C VAL A 218 0.15 -7.57 -5.24
N GLU A 219 0.82 -8.62 -5.72
CA GLU A 219 0.76 -8.99 -7.14
C GLU A 219 -0.58 -9.68 -7.45
N ALA A 220 -1.37 -9.07 -8.32
CA ALA A 220 -2.66 -9.55 -8.77
C ALA A 220 -2.59 -10.14 -10.18
N PHE A 221 -3.74 -10.55 -10.73
CA PHE A 221 -3.78 -11.43 -11.90
C PHE A 221 -4.16 -10.67 -13.16
N THR A 222 -3.55 -11.04 -14.28
CA THR A 222 -3.86 -10.53 -15.61
C THR A 222 -4.43 -11.63 -16.50
N THR A 223 -5.34 -11.24 -17.38
CA THR A 223 -5.83 -12.08 -18.48
C THR A 223 -5.68 -11.31 -19.79
N LYS A 224 -5.50 -12.03 -20.90
CA LYS A 224 -5.44 -11.40 -22.21
C LYS A 224 -6.83 -10.85 -22.56
N PRO A 225 -6.94 -9.60 -23.04
CA PRO A 225 -8.22 -9.07 -23.46
C PRO A 225 -8.78 -9.92 -24.62
N PRO A 226 -10.11 -10.07 -24.72
CA PRO A 226 -10.72 -10.73 -25.85
C PRO A 226 -10.29 -10.02 -27.13
N GLN A 227 -9.74 -10.76 -28.09
CA GLN A 227 -9.39 -10.22 -29.40
C GLN A 227 -10.70 -9.82 -30.09
N THR A 228 -11.01 -8.52 -30.11
CA THR A 228 -12.06 -7.98 -30.97
C THR A 228 -11.64 -8.19 -32.42
N LEU A 229 -12.45 -8.89 -33.20
CA LEU A 229 -12.22 -9.20 -34.62
C LEU A 229 -12.32 -7.99 -35.57
N THR A 230 -12.09 -6.78 -35.09
CA THR A 230 -12.24 -5.56 -35.89
C THR A 230 -11.24 -4.49 -35.48
N GLU A 231 -9.97 -4.66 -35.86
CA GLU A 231 -9.11 -3.50 -36.10
C GLU A 231 -8.39 -3.66 -37.43
N SER A 232 -8.95 -3.00 -38.45
CA SER A 232 -8.29 -2.71 -39.71
C SER A 232 -7.02 -1.92 -39.44
N LYS A 233 -5.90 -2.42 -39.96
CA LYS A 233 -4.59 -1.75 -39.95
C LYS A 233 -4.68 -0.36 -40.57
N SER A 234 -4.69 0.70 -39.76
CA SER A 234 -4.31 2.04 -40.22
C SER A 234 -3.49 2.79 -39.18
N LYS A 235 -2.18 2.87 -39.47
CA LYS A 235 -1.15 3.81 -39.01
C LYS A 235 -1.57 4.84 -37.94
N ARG A 236 -1.11 4.64 -36.70
CA ARG A 236 -0.46 5.70 -35.90
C ARG A 236 0.85 5.15 -35.36
N ARG A 237 1.94 5.65 -35.93
CA ARG A 237 3.32 5.32 -35.56
C ARG A 237 3.74 6.35 -34.50
N LYS A 238 4.37 5.86 -33.43
CA LYS A 238 5.18 6.56 -32.40
C LYS A 238 4.46 6.76 -31.04
N VAL A 239 5.09 6.24 -29.97
CA VAL A 239 4.74 6.25 -28.52
C VAL A 239 3.97 5.03 -27.97
N GLU A 240 4.40 3.78 -28.24
CA GLU A 240 3.84 2.60 -27.54
C GLU A 240 4.89 1.66 -26.89
N ILE A 241 6.19 1.93 -27.03
CA ILE A 241 7.24 0.99 -26.56
C ILE A 241 7.60 1.18 -25.07
N GLU A 242 7.31 2.33 -24.46
CA GLU A 242 7.67 2.58 -23.05
C GLU A 242 6.60 2.17 -22.03
N ASP A 243 5.36 1.91 -22.45
CA ASP A 243 4.22 1.78 -21.52
C ASP A 243 3.94 0.34 -21.04
N SER A 244 4.70 -0.64 -21.54
CA SER A 244 4.52 -2.07 -21.22
C SER A 244 5.24 -2.52 -19.95
N THR A 245 6.22 -1.75 -19.47
CA THR A 245 7.05 -2.11 -18.30
C THR A 245 6.39 -1.71 -16.97
N VAL A 246 5.54 -0.68 -16.99
CA VAL A 246 4.87 -0.17 -15.79
C VAL A 246 3.66 -1.05 -15.45
N PRO A 247 3.59 -1.64 -14.25
CA PRO A 247 2.46 -2.47 -13.85
C PRO A 247 1.13 -1.70 -13.88
N LEU A 248 0.04 -2.39 -14.16
CA LEU A 248 -1.30 -1.88 -13.90
C LEU A 248 -1.48 -1.77 -12.38
N LEU A 249 -1.93 -0.62 -11.88
CA LEU A 249 -2.25 -0.42 -10.47
C LEU A 249 -3.76 -0.34 -10.30
N THR A 250 -4.32 -1.11 -9.38
CA THR A 250 -5.75 -1.05 -9.04
C THR A 250 -5.97 -1.08 -7.53
N VAL A 251 -7.20 -0.76 -7.11
CA VAL A 251 -7.64 -0.79 -5.71
C VAL A 251 -8.98 -1.51 -5.66
N ALA A 252 -9.28 -2.20 -4.55
CA ALA A 252 -10.51 -2.98 -4.41
C ALA A 252 -11.80 -2.14 -4.55
N SER A 253 -11.76 -0.84 -4.22
CA SER A 253 -12.89 0.08 -4.37
C SER A 253 -12.54 1.25 -5.28
N LEU A 254 -13.47 1.61 -6.18
CA LEU A 254 -13.37 2.79 -7.05
C LEU A 254 -13.35 4.12 -6.26
N SER A 255 -13.92 4.13 -5.06
CA SER A 255 -13.85 5.30 -4.15
C SER A 255 -12.43 5.59 -3.68
N SER A 256 -11.52 4.61 -3.79
CA SER A 256 -10.11 4.70 -3.38
C SER A 256 -9.15 4.92 -4.55
N SER A 257 -9.64 5.38 -5.71
CA SER A 257 -8.83 5.60 -6.91
C SER A 257 -7.71 6.63 -6.73
N ALA A 258 -7.87 7.58 -5.79
CA ALA A 258 -6.85 8.57 -5.46
C ALA A 258 -5.54 7.95 -4.91
N ILE A 259 -5.60 6.75 -4.32
CA ILE A 259 -4.42 6.05 -3.77
C ILE A 259 -3.37 5.82 -4.86
N VAL A 260 -3.82 5.36 -6.04
CA VAL A 260 -2.93 5.07 -7.17
C VAL A 260 -2.25 6.35 -7.64
N ALA A 261 -3.00 7.44 -7.82
CA ALA A 261 -2.45 8.72 -8.24
C ALA A 261 -1.46 9.29 -7.20
N ASN A 262 -1.78 9.18 -5.91
CA ASN A 262 -0.91 9.64 -4.82
C ASN A 262 0.39 8.84 -4.77
N PHE A 263 0.30 7.51 -4.86
CA PHE A 263 1.45 6.63 -4.91
C PHE A 263 2.35 6.94 -6.11
N GLN A 264 1.78 7.01 -7.32
CA GLN A 264 2.53 7.29 -8.54
C GLN A 264 3.22 8.66 -8.48
N MET A 265 2.55 9.68 -7.94
CA MET A 265 3.16 11.00 -7.75
C MET A 265 4.28 10.97 -6.70
N ALA A 266 4.09 10.26 -5.59
CA ALA A 266 5.13 10.10 -4.58
C ALA A 266 6.35 9.34 -5.13
N VAL A 267 6.14 8.31 -5.94
CA VAL A 267 7.21 7.57 -6.64
C VAL A 267 7.94 8.47 -7.63
N ALA A 268 7.21 9.28 -8.42
CA ALA A 268 7.83 10.21 -9.36
C ALA A 268 8.72 11.25 -8.66
N CYS A 269 8.27 11.77 -7.52
CA CYS A 269 9.08 12.64 -6.66
C CYS A 269 10.29 11.92 -6.08
N TRP A 270 10.12 10.69 -5.59
CA TRP A 270 11.20 9.85 -5.07
C TRP A 270 12.28 9.65 -6.15
N ASP A 271 11.87 9.29 -7.37
CA ASP A 271 12.77 9.09 -8.51
C ASP A 271 13.48 10.38 -8.89
N LEU A 272 12.80 11.52 -8.83
CA LEU A 272 13.41 12.81 -9.07
C LEU A 272 14.49 13.14 -8.03
N LEU A 273 14.19 12.95 -6.75
CA LEU A 273 15.11 13.21 -5.64
C LEU A 273 16.33 12.27 -5.66
N HIS A 274 16.19 11.08 -6.24
CA HIS A 274 17.28 10.11 -6.43
C HIS A 274 17.90 10.15 -7.84
N SER A 275 17.49 11.08 -8.70
CA SER A 275 17.98 11.10 -10.09
C SER A 275 19.40 11.63 -10.27
N VAL A 276 19.96 12.32 -9.26
CA VAL A 276 21.31 12.89 -9.27
C VAL A 276 21.96 12.66 -7.92
N ALA A 277 23.22 12.19 -7.90
CA ALA A 277 23.94 11.83 -6.67
C ALA A 277 23.97 12.93 -5.59
N ASN A 278 24.07 14.21 -5.99
CA ASN A 278 24.02 15.34 -5.06
C ASN A 278 22.63 15.52 -4.43
N LEU A 279 21.56 15.38 -5.22
CA LEU A 279 20.18 15.44 -4.71
C LEU A 279 19.91 14.28 -3.76
N GLU A 280 20.29 13.06 -4.16
CA GLU A 280 20.12 11.85 -3.35
C GLU A 280 20.82 11.97 -1.99
N LYS A 281 22.07 12.42 -2.00
CA LYS A 281 22.87 12.61 -0.79
C LYS A 281 22.26 13.64 0.16
N GLU A 282 21.85 14.79 -0.35
CA GLU A 282 21.24 15.83 0.48
C GLU A 282 19.83 15.44 0.96
N PHE A 283 19.05 14.77 0.11
CA PHE A 283 17.74 14.23 0.50
C PHE A 283 17.88 13.16 1.60
N SER A 284 18.84 12.24 1.47
CA SER A 284 19.13 11.23 2.49
C SER A 284 19.48 11.86 3.85
N LYS A 285 20.28 12.94 3.85
CA LYS A 285 20.57 13.71 5.08
C LYS A 285 19.31 14.34 5.67
N LEU A 286 18.44 14.89 4.84
CA LEU A 286 17.16 15.46 5.28
C LEU A 286 16.27 14.38 5.91
N CYS A 287 16.14 13.21 5.27
CA CYS A 287 15.38 12.07 5.80
C CYS A 287 15.90 11.61 7.16
N GLN A 288 17.22 11.48 7.32
CA GLN A 288 17.87 11.13 8.59
C GLN A 288 17.62 12.19 9.67
N HIS A 289 17.74 13.48 9.32
CA HIS A 289 17.50 14.57 10.27
C HIS A 289 16.04 14.60 10.76
N MET A 290 15.09 14.33 9.85
CA MET A 290 13.66 14.30 10.15
C MET A 290 13.18 12.96 10.73
N ARG A 291 14.07 11.95 10.85
CA ARG A 291 13.76 10.60 11.35
C ARG A 291 12.62 9.92 10.57
N LEU A 292 12.58 10.12 9.25
CA LEU A 292 11.56 9.55 8.37
C LEU A 292 11.66 8.03 8.19
N ASP A 293 12.74 7.41 8.67
CA ASP A 293 13.08 6.00 8.42
C ASP A 293 11.96 5.03 8.77
N LEU A 294 11.19 5.29 9.83
CA LEU A 294 10.10 4.41 10.26
C LEU A 294 8.84 4.56 9.41
N CYS A 295 8.47 5.79 9.04
CA CYS A 295 7.26 6.04 8.25
C CYS A 295 7.44 5.64 6.77
N LEU A 296 8.67 5.75 6.25
CA LEU A 296 8.97 5.41 4.86
C LEU A 296 8.97 3.91 4.59
N LYS A 297 9.11 3.03 5.60
CA LYS A 297 9.30 1.58 5.38
C LYS A 297 8.25 0.94 4.48
N TYR A 298 6.97 1.21 4.73
CA TYR A 298 5.89 0.63 3.92
C TYR A 298 5.85 1.21 2.51
N PHE A 299 6.09 2.50 2.36
CA PHE A 299 6.21 3.13 1.05
C PHE A 299 7.39 2.60 0.24
N LEU A 300 8.56 2.40 0.87
CA LEU A 300 9.73 1.80 0.24
C LEU A 300 9.45 0.33 -0.17
N LEU A 301 8.72 -0.41 0.66
CA LEU A 301 8.29 -1.75 0.32
C LEU A 301 7.36 -1.77 -0.90
N ASP A 302 6.42 -0.84 -0.99
CA ASP A 302 5.54 -0.71 -2.16
C ASP A 302 6.31 -0.26 -3.41
N ILE A 303 7.30 0.64 -3.28
CA ILE A 303 8.21 1.02 -4.38
C ILE A 303 9.00 -0.20 -4.87
N THR A 304 9.58 -0.99 -3.96
CA THR A 304 10.41 -2.14 -4.34
C THR A 304 9.58 -3.22 -5.04
N LEU A 305 8.32 -3.44 -4.62
CA LEU A 305 7.36 -4.28 -5.34
C LEU A 305 6.99 -3.72 -6.73
N TYR A 306 6.75 -2.41 -6.80
CA TYR A 306 6.44 -1.71 -8.04
C TYR A 306 7.57 -1.80 -9.06
N LYS A 307 8.82 -1.61 -8.62
CA LYS A 307 10.04 -1.60 -9.45
C LYS A 307 10.73 -2.96 -9.62
N GLU A 308 10.21 -4.03 -9.01
CA GLU A 308 10.80 -5.38 -9.02
C GLU A 308 12.18 -5.49 -8.34
N VAL A 309 12.46 -4.66 -7.34
CA VAL A 309 13.69 -4.74 -6.55
C VAL A 309 13.47 -5.66 -5.34
N PHE A 310 13.30 -6.95 -5.62
CA PHE A 310 12.80 -7.92 -4.63
C PHE A 310 13.75 -8.20 -3.46
N ASP A 311 15.07 -8.12 -3.66
CA ASP A 311 16.01 -8.41 -2.58
C ASP A 311 16.01 -7.31 -1.50
N GLU A 312 15.78 -6.05 -1.90
CA GLU A 312 15.56 -4.93 -0.98
C GLU A 312 14.21 -5.07 -0.26
N ALA A 313 13.15 -5.47 -0.98
CA ALA A 313 11.85 -5.74 -0.39
C ALA A 313 11.93 -6.82 0.72
N LEU A 314 12.68 -7.90 0.48
CA LEU A 314 12.92 -8.96 1.46
C LEU A 314 13.67 -8.45 2.70
N PHE A 315 14.69 -7.62 2.51
CA PHE A 315 15.43 -7.00 3.61
C PHE A 315 14.53 -6.12 4.48
N ILE A 316 13.69 -5.28 3.86
CA ILE A 316 12.73 -4.42 4.58
C ILE A 316 11.76 -5.28 5.39
N LEU A 317 11.17 -6.30 4.78
CA LEU A 317 10.19 -7.21 5.41
C LEU A 317 10.78 -7.96 6.62
N GLN A 318 12.05 -8.36 6.57
CA GLN A 318 12.73 -9.00 7.69
C GLN A 318 12.93 -8.06 8.89
N SER A 319 12.98 -6.75 8.64
CA SER A 319 13.16 -5.72 9.68
C SER A 319 11.86 -5.29 10.38
N LEU A 320 10.69 -5.75 9.90
CA LEU A 320 9.39 -5.36 10.45
C LEU A 320 9.08 -6.15 11.73
N LYS A 321 8.43 -5.46 12.68
CA LYS A 321 7.98 -6.08 13.94
C LYS A 321 6.77 -6.97 13.68
N THR A 322 6.67 -8.06 14.44
CA THR A 322 5.61 -9.04 14.30
C THR A 322 4.41 -8.68 15.17
N SER A 323 3.39 -8.07 14.56
CA SER A 323 2.01 -8.10 15.06
C SER A 323 1.19 -9.09 14.21
N PRO A 324 0.04 -9.61 14.67
CA PRO A 324 -0.77 -10.53 13.85
C PRO A 324 -1.18 -9.94 12.49
N THR A 325 -1.57 -8.66 12.45
CA THR A 325 -1.93 -7.96 11.20
C THR A 325 -0.71 -7.70 10.31
N GLU A 326 0.44 -7.39 10.90
CA GLU A 326 1.70 -7.21 10.17
C GLU A 326 2.23 -8.53 9.62
N GLU A 327 2.05 -9.63 10.33
CA GLU A 327 2.43 -10.97 9.88
C GLU A 327 1.55 -11.39 8.69
N LEU A 328 0.25 -11.08 8.72
CA LEU A 328 -0.65 -11.29 7.57
C LEU A 328 -0.18 -10.49 6.34
N ARG A 329 0.10 -9.19 6.52
CA ARG A 329 0.62 -8.28 5.49
C ARG A 329 1.93 -8.82 4.90
N LYS A 330 2.88 -9.18 5.76
CA LYS A 330 4.19 -9.73 5.40
C LYS A 330 4.05 -11.00 4.56
N ASN A 331 3.22 -11.95 4.96
CA ASN A 331 3.06 -13.20 4.21
C ASN A 331 2.40 -12.98 2.83
N LEU A 332 1.45 -12.03 2.71
CA LEU A 332 0.88 -11.63 1.41
C LEU A 332 1.93 -11.03 0.47
N GLN A 333 2.81 -10.16 0.99
CA GLN A 333 3.88 -9.55 0.21
C GLN A 333 4.99 -10.55 -0.14
N LEU A 334 5.39 -11.42 0.79
CA LEU A 334 6.34 -12.51 0.52
C LEU A 334 5.82 -13.46 -0.55
N SER A 335 4.53 -13.81 -0.50
CA SER A 335 3.90 -14.61 -1.55
C SER A 335 4.02 -13.91 -2.92
N SER A 336 3.74 -12.61 -2.99
CA SER A 336 3.86 -11.81 -4.22
C SER A 336 5.31 -11.79 -4.75
N ILE A 337 6.29 -11.61 -3.86
CA ILE A 337 7.71 -11.60 -4.21
C ILE A 337 8.16 -12.96 -4.77
N TYR A 338 7.90 -14.04 -4.02
CA TYR A 338 8.30 -15.39 -4.45
C TYR A 338 7.58 -15.83 -5.72
N TYR A 339 6.33 -15.40 -5.92
CA TYR A 339 5.61 -15.63 -7.17
C TYR A 339 6.35 -15.05 -8.37
N ARG A 340 6.86 -13.82 -8.23
CA ARG A 340 7.63 -13.12 -9.26
C ARG A 340 9.02 -13.69 -9.48
N LYS A 341 9.69 -14.13 -8.40
CA LYS A 341 10.97 -14.85 -8.49
C LYS A 341 10.84 -16.26 -9.10
N GLY A 342 9.61 -16.76 -9.30
CA GLY A 342 9.35 -18.09 -9.85
C GLY A 342 9.42 -19.22 -8.81
N GLU A 343 9.60 -18.89 -7.54
CA GLU A 343 9.65 -19.82 -6.41
C GLU A 343 8.23 -20.21 -5.97
N LYS A 344 7.59 -21.05 -6.78
CA LYS A 344 6.17 -21.43 -6.59
C LYS A 344 5.88 -22.05 -5.23
N ALA A 345 6.74 -22.96 -4.76
CA ALA A 345 6.53 -23.64 -3.49
C ALA A 345 6.53 -22.66 -2.32
N SER A 346 7.55 -21.79 -2.23
CA SER A 346 7.64 -20.73 -1.24
C SER A 346 6.43 -19.81 -1.29
N SER A 347 6.04 -19.36 -2.49
CA SER A 347 4.90 -18.47 -2.67
C SER A 347 3.58 -19.06 -2.17
N ILE A 348 3.32 -20.34 -2.46
CA ILE A 348 2.11 -21.04 -2.02
C ILE A 348 2.13 -21.30 -0.52
N ASP A 349 3.27 -21.64 0.06
CA ASP A 349 3.38 -21.84 1.51
C ASP A 349 2.97 -20.58 2.29
N HIS A 350 3.44 -19.41 1.86
CA HIS A 350 3.04 -18.13 2.48
C HIS A 350 1.53 -17.85 2.30
N ILE A 351 0.92 -18.19 1.15
CA ILE A 351 -0.54 -18.08 0.98
C ILE A 351 -1.29 -18.98 1.96
N LEU A 352 -0.82 -20.21 2.17
CA LEU A 352 -1.47 -21.14 3.09
C LEU A 352 -1.29 -20.69 4.55
N GLN A 353 -0.16 -20.07 4.89
CA GLN A 353 0.05 -19.41 6.18
C GLN A 353 -0.89 -18.22 6.40
N VAL A 354 -1.11 -17.40 5.36
CA VAL A 354 -2.11 -16.30 5.39
C VAL A 354 -3.48 -16.85 5.76
N VAL A 355 -3.92 -17.92 5.10
CA VAL A 355 -5.24 -18.53 5.34
C VAL A 355 -5.35 -19.10 6.77
N ALA A 356 -4.29 -19.74 7.27
CA ALA A 356 -4.26 -20.28 8.63
C ALA A 356 -4.35 -19.19 9.71
N ASN A 357 -3.89 -17.97 9.40
CA ASN A 357 -3.83 -16.84 10.33
C ASN A 357 -4.94 -15.80 10.10
N LEU A 358 -5.98 -16.11 9.32
CA LEU A 358 -7.09 -15.20 9.09
C LEU A 358 -7.86 -14.92 10.40
N PRO A 359 -8.21 -13.64 10.69
CA PRO A 359 -8.93 -13.29 11.91
C PRO A 359 -10.30 -13.98 11.96
N SER A 360 -10.72 -14.46 13.13
CA SER A 360 -12.05 -15.07 13.33
C SER A 360 -13.16 -14.07 13.02
N GLN A 361 -14.19 -14.52 12.30
CA GLN A 361 -15.28 -13.68 11.82
C GLN A 361 -16.07 -13.07 12.99
N THR A 362 -16.16 -11.75 13.07
CA THR A 362 -16.95 -11.03 14.09
C THR A 362 -18.30 -10.52 13.55
N SER A 363 -18.56 -10.61 12.24
CA SER A 363 -19.79 -10.10 11.63
C SER A 363 -20.16 -10.85 10.34
N PRO A 364 -21.45 -10.97 10.01
CA PRO A 364 -21.88 -11.52 8.73
C PRO A 364 -21.59 -10.52 7.61
N THR A 365 -20.43 -10.67 6.96
CA THR A 365 -20.10 -9.91 5.75
C THR A 365 -20.65 -10.60 4.51
N ILE A 366 -21.29 -9.82 3.65
CA ILE A 366 -21.62 -10.21 2.28
C ILE A 366 -20.30 -10.46 1.54
N ASN A 367 -20.16 -11.61 0.86
CA ASN A 367 -18.98 -11.92 0.06
C ASN A 367 -18.71 -10.75 -0.91
N PRO A 368 -17.54 -10.11 -0.87
CA PRO A 368 -17.21 -9.07 -1.82
C PRO A 368 -17.03 -9.71 -3.20
N GLN A 369 -18.04 -9.57 -4.06
CA GLN A 369 -17.95 -9.91 -5.48
C GLN A 369 -17.09 -8.85 -6.19
N SER A 370 -15.79 -8.81 -5.92
CA SER A 370 -14.87 -7.90 -6.59
C SER A 370 -14.11 -8.60 -7.70
N ASN A 371 -14.44 -8.25 -8.95
CA ASN A 371 -13.66 -8.64 -10.12
C ASN A 371 -12.35 -7.84 -10.24
N ALA A 372 -12.00 -7.00 -9.26
CA ALA A 372 -10.83 -6.13 -9.34
C ALA A 372 -9.50 -6.91 -9.38
N LEU A 373 -9.44 -8.11 -8.77
CA LEU A 373 -8.22 -8.93 -8.68
C LEU A 373 -7.75 -9.52 -10.02
N VAL A 374 -8.65 -9.66 -11.00
CA VAL A 374 -8.33 -10.22 -12.33
C VAL A 374 -8.66 -9.19 -13.38
N GLN A 375 -7.65 -8.63 -14.04
CA GLN A 375 -7.83 -7.58 -15.05
C GLN A 375 -7.53 -8.09 -16.45
N ALA A 376 -8.42 -7.80 -17.39
CA ALA A 376 -8.16 -7.98 -18.81
C ALA A 376 -7.34 -6.79 -19.31
N THR A 377 -6.04 -6.98 -19.52
CA THR A 377 -5.13 -5.87 -19.84
C THR A 377 -4.03 -6.29 -20.81
N LYS A 378 -3.55 -5.32 -21.59
CA LYS A 378 -2.35 -5.47 -22.42
C LYS A 378 -1.06 -5.43 -21.58
N LYS A 379 -1.13 -4.89 -20.35
CA LYS A 379 -0.01 -4.85 -19.42
C LYS A 379 0.31 -6.24 -18.90
N GLU A 380 1.60 -6.56 -18.79
CA GLU A 380 2.03 -7.89 -18.32
C GLU A 380 1.82 -8.07 -16.82
N ARG A 381 1.89 -6.98 -16.06
CA ARG A 381 1.84 -6.97 -14.60
C ARG A 381 0.65 -6.21 -14.06
N HIS A 382 0.18 -6.66 -12.90
CA HIS A 382 -0.91 -6.05 -12.17
C HIS A 382 -0.59 -6.07 -10.67
N LEU A 383 -0.54 -4.90 -10.07
CA LEU A 383 -0.41 -4.70 -8.64
C LEU A 383 -1.74 -4.16 -8.10
N HIS A 384 -2.18 -4.71 -6.97
CA HIS A 384 -3.48 -4.42 -6.39
C HIS A 384 -3.34 -4.02 -4.92
N TYR A 385 -4.02 -2.95 -4.52
CA TYR A 385 -4.19 -2.60 -3.12
C TYR A 385 -5.36 -3.38 -2.52
N LEU A 386 -5.00 -4.44 -1.80
CA LEU A 386 -5.90 -5.40 -1.17
C LEU A 386 -6.30 -4.94 0.24
N PRO A 387 -7.60 -4.83 0.57
CA PRO A 387 -8.05 -4.62 1.94
C PRO A 387 -7.73 -5.81 2.83
N LEU A 388 -7.16 -5.56 4.01
CA LEU A 388 -6.86 -6.59 5.02
C LEU A 388 -8.11 -7.03 5.79
N THR A 389 -9.19 -7.34 5.06
CA THR A 389 -10.38 -7.99 5.59
C THR A 389 -10.32 -9.49 5.33
N ARG A 390 -10.99 -10.28 6.18
CA ARG A 390 -11.06 -11.74 6.05
C ARG A 390 -11.49 -12.18 4.64
N SER A 391 -12.58 -11.61 4.12
CA SER A 391 -13.15 -12.04 2.83
C SER A 391 -12.30 -11.60 1.62
N HIS A 392 -11.78 -10.37 1.59
CA HIS A 392 -10.89 -9.94 0.49
C HIS A 392 -9.58 -10.73 0.46
N VAL A 393 -8.99 -10.97 1.64
CA VAL A 393 -7.76 -11.77 1.75
C VAL A 393 -8.01 -13.21 1.32
N LEU A 394 -9.11 -13.83 1.75
CA LEU A 394 -9.43 -15.18 1.31
C LEU A 394 -9.69 -15.26 -0.20
N GLN A 395 -10.43 -14.29 -0.77
CA GLN A 395 -10.65 -14.20 -2.22
C GLN A 395 -9.32 -14.16 -2.97
N TYR A 396 -8.38 -13.32 -2.52
CA TYR A 396 -7.04 -13.25 -3.08
C TYR A 396 -6.33 -14.61 -3.02
N CYS A 397 -6.31 -15.28 -1.86
CA CYS A 397 -5.70 -16.61 -1.71
C CYS A 397 -6.32 -17.66 -2.64
N VAL A 398 -7.66 -17.67 -2.75
CA VAL A 398 -8.40 -18.57 -3.64
C VAL A 398 -8.02 -18.33 -5.09
N LYS A 399 -8.07 -17.08 -5.57
CA LYS A 399 -7.66 -16.71 -6.94
C LYS A 399 -6.20 -17.05 -7.22
N PHE A 400 -5.32 -16.87 -6.23
CA PHE A 400 -3.90 -17.17 -6.33
C PHE A 400 -3.67 -18.67 -6.63
N ILE A 401 -4.22 -19.53 -5.77
CA ILE A 401 -4.11 -20.99 -5.92
C ILE A 401 -4.79 -21.45 -7.21
N LEU A 402 -5.99 -20.93 -7.49
CA LEU A 402 -6.75 -21.27 -8.68
C LEU A 402 -6.00 -20.90 -9.97
N THR A 403 -5.29 -19.78 -9.99
CA THR A 403 -4.44 -19.37 -11.14
C THR A 403 -3.30 -20.36 -11.36
N GLY A 404 -2.67 -20.85 -10.28
CA GLY A 404 -1.67 -21.92 -10.35
C GLY A 404 -2.26 -23.22 -10.91
N LEU A 405 -3.41 -23.66 -10.40
CA LEU A 405 -4.10 -24.87 -10.85
C LEU A 405 -4.55 -24.76 -12.31
N LYS A 406 -5.08 -23.60 -12.74
CA LYS A 406 -5.48 -23.34 -14.14
C LYS A 406 -4.31 -23.59 -15.10
N LYS A 407 -3.12 -23.05 -14.79
CA LYS A 407 -1.91 -23.25 -15.61
C LYS A 407 -1.53 -24.74 -15.70
N HIS A 408 -1.69 -25.48 -14.61
CA HIS A 408 -1.38 -26.90 -14.54
C HIS A 408 -2.41 -27.76 -15.32
N ILE A 409 -3.71 -27.57 -15.07
CA ILE A 409 -4.82 -28.34 -15.66
C ILE A 409 -4.88 -28.19 -17.19
N PHE A 410 -4.63 -26.98 -17.69
CA PHE A 410 -4.67 -26.68 -19.12
C PHE A 410 -3.29 -26.71 -19.79
N SER A 411 -2.27 -27.22 -19.10
CA SER A 411 -0.97 -27.49 -19.69
C SER A 411 -1.07 -28.59 -20.76
N LYS A 412 -0.19 -28.54 -21.76
CA LYS A 412 -0.07 -29.59 -22.79
C LYS A 412 0.65 -30.85 -22.28
N GLN A 413 1.30 -30.78 -21.12
CA GLN A 413 2.04 -31.91 -20.56
C GLN A 413 1.11 -32.92 -19.88
N PRO A 414 1.34 -34.23 -20.06
CA PRO A 414 0.58 -35.26 -19.36
C PRO A 414 0.86 -35.18 -17.85
N CYS A 415 -0.19 -35.21 -17.05
CA CYS A 415 -0.10 -35.12 -15.59
C CYS A 415 -0.84 -36.30 -14.94
N PRO A 416 -0.18 -37.08 -14.07
CA PRO A 416 -0.79 -38.23 -13.41
C PRO A 416 -1.87 -37.82 -12.39
N ASP A 417 -1.78 -36.61 -11.79
CA ASP A 417 -2.67 -36.14 -10.72
C ASP A 417 -3.71 -35.11 -11.23
N LEU A 418 -4.08 -35.20 -12.52
CA LEU A 418 -4.97 -34.22 -13.16
C LEU A 418 -6.35 -34.14 -12.50
N ASP A 419 -6.95 -35.29 -12.16
CA ASP A 419 -8.28 -35.32 -11.51
C ASP A 419 -8.25 -34.66 -10.14
N GLN A 420 -7.16 -34.84 -9.38
CA GLN A 420 -6.96 -34.17 -8.09
C GLN A 420 -6.88 -32.65 -8.27
N ALA A 421 -6.11 -32.17 -9.25
CA ALA A 421 -6.01 -30.75 -9.56
C ALA A 421 -7.35 -30.16 -10.01
N VAL A 422 -8.11 -30.88 -10.84
CA VAL A 422 -9.46 -30.48 -11.28
C VAL A 422 -10.42 -30.43 -10.08
N GLY A 423 -10.39 -31.42 -9.19
CA GLY A 423 -11.21 -31.44 -7.98
C GLY A 423 -10.87 -30.30 -7.01
N HIS A 424 -9.59 -29.98 -6.83
CA HIS A 424 -9.17 -28.81 -6.07
C HIS A 424 -9.68 -27.51 -6.70
N ALA A 425 -9.57 -27.36 -8.02
CA ALA A 425 -10.09 -26.19 -8.73
C ALA A 425 -11.62 -26.09 -8.58
N MET A 426 -12.36 -27.20 -8.70
CA MET A 426 -13.81 -27.25 -8.47
C MET A 426 -14.19 -26.87 -7.04
N THR A 427 -13.37 -27.24 -6.06
CA THR A 427 -13.58 -26.86 -4.67
C THR A 427 -13.49 -25.34 -4.52
N LEU A 428 -12.47 -24.73 -5.12
CA LEU A 428 -12.15 -23.30 -4.99
C LEU A 428 -13.12 -22.37 -5.74
N ILE A 429 -13.62 -22.76 -6.93
CA ILE A 429 -14.56 -21.91 -7.70
C ILE A 429 -15.87 -21.64 -6.97
N GLN A 430 -16.24 -22.47 -5.99
CA GLN A 430 -17.45 -22.28 -5.19
C GLN A 430 -17.42 -20.99 -4.37
N TYR A 431 -16.22 -20.46 -4.05
CA TYR A 431 -16.08 -19.25 -3.24
C TYR A 431 -16.61 -18.00 -3.97
N ASP A 432 -16.27 -17.87 -5.25
CA ASP A 432 -16.69 -16.75 -6.11
C ASP A 432 -17.83 -17.14 -7.06
N TRP A 433 -18.67 -18.11 -6.69
CA TRP A 433 -19.81 -18.49 -7.51
C TRP A 433 -20.84 -17.33 -7.58
N PRO A 434 -21.40 -16.99 -8.76
CA PRO A 434 -21.25 -17.61 -10.09
C PRO A 434 -20.17 -16.98 -10.99
N ALA A 435 -19.34 -16.06 -10.50
CA ALA A 435 -18.34 -15.37 -11.32
C ALA A 435 -17.32 -16.31 -12.00
N GLU A 436 -17.05 -17.49 -11.42
CA GLU A 436 -16.17 -18.52 -11.99
C GLU A 436 -16.89 -19.61 -12.81
N GLU A 437 -18.18 -19.45 -13.13
CA GLU A 437 -18.97 -20.42 -13.93
C GLU A 437 -18.28 -20.77 -15.26
N SER A 438 -17.72 -19.77 -15.94
CA SER A 438 -17.02 -19.97 -17.21
C SER A 438 -15.79 -20.89 -17.10
N LEU A 439 -15.14 -20.95 -15.93
CA LEU A 439 -14.09 -21.92 -15.66
C LEU A 439 -14.70 -23.29 -15.34
N ALA A 440 -15.78 -23.33 -14.55
CA ALA A 440 -16.48 -24.55 -14.17
C ALA A 440 -16.87 -25.38 -15.41
N VAL A 441 -17.47 -24.72 -16.41
CA VAL A 441 -17.83 -25.35 -17.69
C VAL A 441 -16.60 -25.98 -18.37
N LYS A 442 -15.45 -25.29 -18.39
CA LYS A 442 -14.22 -25.83 -19.01
C LYS A 442 -13.68 -27.04 -18.26
N LEU A 443 -13.79 -27.06 -16.93
CA LEU A 443 -13.38 -28.19 -16.09
C LEU A 443 -14.33 -29.39 -16.27
N LEU A 444 -15.64 -29.16 -16.31
CA LEU A 444 -16.65 -30.18 -16.59
C LEU A 444 -16.46 -30.80 -17.99
N GLU A 445 -16.20 -29.98 -19.01
CA GLU A 445 -15.86 -30.47 -20.35
C GLU A 445 -14.59 -31.34 -20.35
N ARG A 446 -13.61 -30.99 -19.51
CA ARG A 446 -12.38 -31.79 -19.39
C ARG A 446 -12.67 -33.17 -18.80
N ILE A 447 -13.50 -33.24 -17.75
CA ILE A 447 -13.99 -34.48 -17.16
C ILE A 447 -14.75 -35.31 -18.20
N ARG A 448 -15.68 -34.68 -18.93
CA ARG A 448 -16.45 -35.35 -19.99
C ARG A 448 -15.57 -35.97 -21.07
N ARG A 449 -14.50 -35.28 -21.49
CA ARG A 449 -13.54 -35.81 -22.46
C ARG A 449 -12.74 -36.99 -21.92
N ASN A 450 -12.35 -36.95 -20.64
CA ASN A 450 -11.59 -38.02 -20.00
C ASN A 450 -12.45 -39.26 -19.69
N ARG A 451 -13.79 -39.14 -19.69
CA ARG A 451 -14.77 -40.20 -19.42
C ARG A 451 -14.72 -40.82 -18.01
N SER A 452 -13.77 -40.41 -17.19
CA SER A 452 -13.63 -40.78 -15.79
C SER A 452 -13.23 -39.57 -14.96
N PHE A 453 -13.57 -39.61 -13.67
CA PHE A 453 -13.11 -38.62 -12.70
C PHE A 453 -13.05 -39.23 -11.29
N SER A 454 -11.90 -39.14 -10.65
CA SER A 454 -11.71 -39.56 -9.25
C SER A 454 -11.30 -38.38 -8.37
N TYR A 455 -12.06 -38.11 -7.30
CA TYR A 455 -11.71 -37.06 -6.35
C TYR A 455 -12.18 -37.42 -4.94
N LYS A 456 -11.23 -37.86 -4.11
CA LYS A 456 -11.50 -38.37 -2.75
C LYS A 456 -12.09 -37.32 -1.81
N LEU A 457 -11.84 -36.04 -2.08
CA LEU A 457 -12.28 -34.93 -1.24
C LEU A 457 -13.65 -34.36 -1.65
N PHE A 458 -14.29 -34.93 -2.68
CA PHE A 458 -15.56 -34.45 -3.22
C PHE A 458 -16.63 -34.31 -2.12
N ARG A 459 -16.85 -35.39 -1.36
CA ARG A 459 -17.83 -35.43 -0.27
C ARG A 459 -17.52 -34.47 0.86
N SER A 460 -16.29 -34.02 1.01
CA SER A 460 -15.90 -33.13 2.10
C SER A 460 -16.19 -31.67 1.76
N TYR A 461 -16.00 -31.26 0.50
CA TYR A 461 -15.92 -29.84 0.16
C TYR A 461 -16.78 -29.36 -1.03
N ILE A 462 -17.37 -30.25 -1.83
CA ILE A 462 -18.23 -29.82 -2.96
C ILE A 462 -19.70 -29.86 -2.51
N VAL A 463 -20.31 -28.67 -2.40
CA VAL A 463 -21.68 -28.45 -1.90
C VAL A 463 -22.52 -27.55 -2.81
N ASN A 464 -21.91 -26.89 -3.81
CA ASN A 464 -22.63 -26.06 -4.78
C ASN A 464 -23.60 -26.90 -5.62
N VAL A 465 -24.88 -26.50 -5.64
CA VAL A 465 -25.97 -27.26 -6.25
C VAL A 465 -25.78 -27.43 -7.76
N ASP A 466 -25.38 -26.37 -8.47
CA ASP A 466 -25.19 -26.41 -9.93
C ASP A 466 -24.10 -27.44 -10.32
N LEU A 467 -22.99 -27.48 -9.57
CA LEU A 467 -21.96 -28.51 -9.77
C LEU A 467 -22.48 -29.91 -9.46
N LEU A 468 -23.23 -30.08 -8.36
CA LEU A 468 -23.79 -31.38 -7.97
C LEU A 468 -24.78 -31.92 -9.01
N GLU A 469 -25.58 -31.05 -9.63
CA GLU A 469 -26.49 -31.40 -10.72
C GLU A 469 -25.74 -31.90 -11.95
N GLU A 470 -24.63 -31.27 -12.32
CA GLU A 470 -23.78 -31.73 -13.44
C GLU A 470 -23.15 -33.11 -13.16
N PHE A 471 -22.66 -33.35 -11.93
CA PHE A 471 -22.15 -34.68 -11.56
C PHE A 471 -23.25 -35.74 -11.52
N MET A 472 -24.46 -35.37 -11.11
CA MET A 472 -25.63 -36.25 -11.23
C MET A 472 -25.94 -36.57 -12.69
N TYR A 473 -25.92 -35.57 -13.58
CA TYR A 473 -26.14 -35.76 -15.01
C TYR A 473 -25.11 -36.71 -15.63
N PHE A 474 -23.82 -36.55 -15.33
CA PHE A 474 -22.75 -37.44 -15.80
C PHE A 474 -22.94 -38.92 -15.45
N SER A 475 -23.62 -39.22 -14.35
CA SER A 475 -23.92 -40.59 -13.95
C SER A 475 -25.05 -41.26 -14.76
N THR A 476 -25.80 -40.47 -15.55
CA THR A 476 -26.91 -40.95 -16.37
C THR A 476 -26.46 -41.39 -17.76
N ASP A 477 -27.30 -42.15 -18.45
CA ASP A 477 -27.04 -42.58 -19.83
C ASP A 477 -26.94 -41.38 -20.79
N GLN A 478 -27.77 -40.35 -20.58
CA GLN A 478 -27.75 -39.10 -21.37
C GLN A 478 -26.48 -38.28 -21.13
N GLY A 479 -25.97 -38.27 -19.90
CA GLY A 479 -24.71 -37.62 -19.54
C GLY A 479 -23.46 -38.41 -19.92
N GLY A 480 -23.61 -39.60 -20.50
CA GLY A 480 -22.51 -40.42 -21.01
C GLY A 480 -21.99 -41.48 -20.04
N CYS A 481 -22.66 -41.71 -18.92
CA CYS A 481 -22.36 -42.73 -17.91
C CYS A 481 -20.87 -42.78 -17.51
N LEU A 482 -20.34 -41.63 -17.08
CA LEU A 482 -18.93 -41.47 -16.74
C LEU A 482 -18.55 -42.32 -15.51
N ALA A 483 -17.32 -42.82 -15.48
CA ALA A 483 -16.77 -43.52 -14.31
C ALA A 483 -16.38 -42.52 -13.22
N LEU A 484 -17.23 -42.37 -12.20
CA LEU A 484 -17.05 -41.40 -11.11
C LEU A 484 -16.62 -42.09 -9.81
N ASP A 485 -15.40 -41.86 -9.35
CA ASP A 485 -14.90 -42.29 -8.03
C ASP A 485 -14.81 -41.08 -7.08
N ILE A 486 -15.99 -40.58 -6.71
CA ILE A 486 -16.17 -39.41 -5.82
C ILE A 486 -16.91 -39.77 -4.53
N VAL A 487 -17.31 -41.05 -4.42
CA VAL A 487 -18.23 -41.57 -3.40
C VAL A 487 -17.53 -42.60 -2.50
N SER A 488 -16.19 -42.75 -2.61
CA SER A 488 -15.38 -43.83 -2.00
C SER A 488 -16.09 -44.55 -0.84
N SER A 489 -16.63 -45.73 -1.13
CA SER A 489 -17.25 -46.62 -0.17
C SER A 489 -16.13 -47.23 0.71
N SER A 490 -15.88 -46.64 1.86
CA SER A 490 -14.93 -47.16 2.85
C SER A 490 -15.43 -48.39 3.61
N HIS A 491 -16.34 -49.17 3.04
CA HIS A 491 -16.69 -50.50 3.52
C HIS A 491 -16.80 -51.44 2.30
N HIS A 492 -16.15 -52.59 2.42
CA HIS A 492 -16.22 -53.77 1.53
C HIS A 492 -15.18 -53.87 0.39
N THR A 493 -13.90 -53.76 0.73
CA THR A 493 -12.81 -54.46 0.00
C THR A 493 -12.61 -55.91 0.47
N SER A 494 -13.54 -56.48 1.23
CA SER A 494 -13.48 -57.89 1.65
C SER A 494 -14.56 -58.68 0.90
N GLN A 495 -14.13 -59.51 -0.05
CA GLN A 495 -14.92 -60.50 -0.81
C GLN A 495 -15.84 -59.94 -1.92
N ARG A 496 -15.25 -59.75 -3.11
CA ARG A 496 -16.01 -59.88 -4.37
C ARG A 496 -16.53 -61.31 -4.49
N ARG A 497 -17.75 -61.57 -4.02
CA ARG A 497 -18.57 -62.66 -4.55
C ARG A 497 -19.26 -62.13 -5.81
N ILE A 498 -19.01 -62.81 -6.92
CA ILE A 498 -19.67 -62.61 -8.21
C ILE A 498 -21.19 -62.71 -7.97
N SER A 499 -21.90 -61.59 -8.06
CA SER A 499 -23.36 -61.54 -8.14
C SER A 499 -23.73 -60.61 -9.30
N THR A 500 -24.10 -61.21 -10.42
CA THR A 500 -24.21 -60.57 -11.74
C THR A 500 -25.57 -59.95 -12.04
N ARG A 501 -26.48 -59.81 -11.07
CA ARG A 501 -27.76 -59.09 -11.26
C ARG A 501 -28.21 -58.42 -9.96
N GLY A 502 -27.79 -57.17 -9.74
CA GLY A 502 -28.30 -56.32 -8.64
C GLY A 502 -27.28 -55.38 -8.00
N ALA A 503 -25.97 -55.64 -8.15
CA ALA A 503 -24.91 -54.82 -7.56
C ALA A 503 -24.89 -53.38 -8.10
N ASP A 504 -25.14 -53.20 -9.40
CA ASP A 504 -25.12 -51.88 -10.05
C ASP A 504 -26.28 -50.98 -9.61
N LYS A 505 -27.40 -51.56 -9.16
CA LYS A 505 -28.55 -50.79 -8.65
C LYS A 505 -28.24 -50.18 -7.29
N GLY A 506 -27.59 -50.94 -6.40
CA GLY A 506 -27.13 -50.45 -5.09
C GLY A 506 -26.11 -49.32 -5.22
N VAL A 507 -25.15 -49.46 -6.13
CA VAL A 507 -24.13 -48.42 -6.38
C VAL A 507 -24.76 -47.11 -6.90
N LYS A 508 -25.76 -47.20 -7.78
CA LYS A 508 -26.50 -46.02 -8.28
C LYS A 508 -27.33 -45.35 -7.19
N ASP A 509 -27.98 -46.12 -6.32
CA ASP A 509 -28.75 -45.59 -5.19
C ASP A 509 -27.84 -44.94 -4.12
N ASP A 510 -26.68 -45.54 -3.83
CA ASP A 510 -25.67 -44.98 -2.93
C ASP A 510 -25.10 -43.66 -3.44
N PHE A 511 -24.82 -43.58 -4.75
CA PHE A 511 -24.39 -42.34 -5.41
C PHE A 511 -25.45 -41.24 -5.28
N LYS A 512 -26.71 -41.56 -5.61
CA LYS A 512 -27.83 -40.62 -5.48
C LYS A 512 -28.03 -40.17 -4.04
N GLN A 513 -27.88 -41.06 -3.06
CA GLN A 513 -27.97 -40.71 -1.65
C GLN A 513 -26.81 -39.80 -1.22
N ALA A 514 -25.58 -40.07 -1.69
CA ALA A 514 -24.43 -39.21 -1.44
C ALA A 514 -24.64 -37.80 -1.99
N MET A 515 -25.20 -37.67 -3.20
CA MET A 515 -25.52 -36.35 -3.78
C MET A 515 -26.60 -35.62 -2.99
N LYS A 516 -27.67 -36.31 -2.55
CA LYS A 516 -28.68 -35.72 -1.65
C LYS A 516 -28.07 -35.19 -0.35
N ARG A 517 -27.10 -35.93 0.23
CA ARG A 517 -26.39 -35.47 1.45
C ARG A 517 -25.55 -34.22 1.18
N GLN A 518 -24.94 -34.08 0.00
CA GLN A 518 -24.20 -32.87 -0.37
C GLN A 518 -25.11 -31.68 -0.63
N VAL A 519 -26.26 -31.89 -1.28
CA VAL A 519 -27.27 -30.83 -1.47
C VAL A 519 -27.79 -30.33 -0.11
N ALA A 520 -27.97 -31.21 0.88
CA ALA A 520 -28.36 -30.81 2.23
C ALA A 520 -27.34 -29.87 2.93
N ARG A 521 -26.09 -29.83 2.43
CA ARG A 521 -25.00 -28.98 2.92
C ARG A 521 -24.82 -27.70 2.11
N SER A 522 -25.67 -27.41 1.12
CA SER A 522 -25.52 -26.24 0.22
C SER A 522 -25.54 -24.90 0.96
N ASN A 523 -26.14 -24.86 2.16
CA ASN A 523 -26.23 -23.67 3.00
C ASN A 523 -25.08 -23.54 4.02
N GLU A 524 -24.09 -24.44 3.99
CA GLU A 524 -22.90 -24.31 4.81
C GLU A 524 -22.15 -23.00 4.48
N PRO A 525 -21.54 -22.33 5.46
CA PRO A 525 -20.78 -21.11 5.23
C PRO A 525 -19.56 -21.40 4.34
N ILE A 526 -19.66 -21.04 3.06
CA ILE A 526 -18.66 -21.37 2.04
C ILE A 526 -17.26 -20.87 2.42
N GLU A 527 -17.17 -19.70 3.05
CA GLU A 527 -15.91 -19.13 3.52
C GLU A 527 -15.17 -20.08 4.48
N ASN A 528 -15.88 -20.63 5.47
CA ASN A 528 -15.32 -21.55 6.44
C ASN A 528 -15.00 -22.91 5.82
N LEU A 529 -15.82 -23.37 4.86
CA LEU A 529 -15.57 -24.61 4.12
C LEU A 529 -14.27 -24.51 3.30
N ILE A 530 -14.06 -23.39 2.63
CA ILE A 530 -12.86 -23.12 1.82
C ILE A 530 -11.63 -22.96 2.71
N ILE A 531 -11.72 -22.24 3.82
CA ILE A 531 -10.62 -22.13 4.79
C ILE A 531 -10.25 -23.51 5.32
N LYS A 532 -11.25 -24.32 5.72
CA LYS A 532 -11.02 -25.69 6.16
C LYS A 532 -10.31 -26.52 5.10
N PHE A 533 -10.73 -26.43 3.83
CA PHE A 533 -10.08 -27.11 2.72
C PHE A 533 -8.61 -26.69 2.59
N LEU A 534 -8.34 -25.40 2.53
CA LEU A 534 -7.00 -24.84 2.33
C LEU A 534 -6.04 -25.20 3.49
N VAL A 535 -6.52 -25.20 4.74
CA VAL A 535 -5.72 -25.54 5.91
C VAL A 535 -5.50 -27.06 6.03
N THR A 536 -6.56 -27.86 5.86
CA THR A 536 -6.50 -29.32 6.08
C THR A 536 -5.74 -30.02 4.96
N GLU A 537 -5.99 -29.62 3.71
CA GLU A 537 -5.48 -30.30 2.52
C GLU A 537 -4.21 -29.64 1.95
N LYS A 538 -3.53 -28.81 2.76
CA LYS A 538 -2.40 -27.97 2.34
C LYS A 538 -1.33 -28.73 1.53
N HIS A 539 -1.00 -29.94 1.95
CA HIS A 539 0.03 -30.78 1.30
C HIS A 539 -0.43 -31.28 -0.07
N SER A 540 -1.69 -31.70 -0.20
CA SER A 540 -2.29 -32.14 -1.47
C SER A 540 -2.36 -30.99 -2.48
N ILE A 541 -2.69 -29.79 -2.01
CA ILE A 541 -2.72 -28.58 -2.84
C ILE A 541 -1.32 -28.24 -3.35
N LEU A 542 -0.32 -28.26 -2.47
CA LEU A 542 1.07 -27.97 -2.84
C LEU A 542 1.62 -29.00 -3.83
N GLN A 543 1.34 -30.29 -3.64
CA GLN A 543 1.71 -31.35 -4.57
C GLN A 543 1.15 -31.08 -5.98
N SER A 544 -0.13 -30.72 -6.06
CA SER A 544 -0.83 -30.44 -7.33
C SER A 544 -0.29 -29.20 -8.07
N LEU A 545 0.47 -28.32 -7.39
CA LEU A 545 0.97 -27.06 -7.93
C LEU A 545 2.47 -27.09 -8.28
N VAL A 546 3.26 -27.94 -7.62
CA VAL A 546 4.74 -27.91 -7.68
C VAL A 546 5.33 -29.02 -8.56
N GLN A 547 4.60 -30.10 -8.87
CA GLN A 547 5.14 -31.31 -9.52
C GLN A 547 5.57 -31.21 -11.00
N VAL A 548 6.03 -30.05 -11.49
CA VAL A 548 6.51 -29.88 -12.89
C VAL A 548 8.04 -29.65 -13.00
N THR A 549 8.84 -29.79 -11.94
CA THR A 549 10.30 -29.53 -12.02
C THR A 549 11.23 -30.65 -11.59
N THR A 550 10.78 -31.91 -11.60
CA THR A 550 11.69 -33.05 -11.40
C THR A 550 11.62 -34.04 -12.55
N THR A 551 12.06 -33.61 -13.74
CA THR A 551 12.79 -34.52 -14.63
C THR A 551 14.27 -34.23 -14.43
N PRO A 552 15.06 -35.11 -13.78
CA PRO A 552 16.50 -35.04 -13.94
C PRO A 552 16.78 -35.30 -15.42
N ILE A 553 17.47 -34.35 -16.05
CA ILE A 553 18.10 -34.60 -17.34
C ILE A 553 19.15 -35.69 -17.06
N LEU A 554 18.90 -36.90 -17.56
CA LEU A 554 19.91 -37.94 -17.69
C LEU A 554 20.86 -37.60 -18.83
#